data_AF-A0A2S0XE77-F1
#
_entry.id   AF-A0A2S0XE77-F1
#
_cell.length_a   1.000
_cell.length_b   1.000
_cell.length_c   1.000
_cell.angle_alpha   90.00
_cell.angle_beta   90.00
_cell.angle_gamma   90.00
#
_symmetry.space_group_name_H-M   'P 1'
#
loop_
_entity.id
_entity.type
_entity.pdbx_description
1 polymer ?
#
loop_
_entity_poly.entity_id
_entity_poly.type
_entity_poly.pdbx_seq_one_letter_code
_entity_poly.pdbx_strand_id
1 'polypeptide(L)'
;MDLNAKPADRMAELPEKTRTFLAQLREEDIDTLNAGLKLVVATMTVGRAVKWLIVGILGLFAGVVMFGESLLKILAWFKPPPG
;
A
#
# COMPACT_ATOMS: atom_id res chain seq x y z
N MET A 1 7.09 -18.74 -23.32
CA MET A 1 8.30 -17.94 -23.09
C MET A 1 9.38 -18.88 -22.62
N ASP A 2 10.38 -19.13 -23.45
CA ASP A 2 11.56 -19.90 -23.06
C ASP A 2 12.52 -18.96 -22.30
N LEU A 3 12.81 -19.27 -21.03
CA LEU A 3 13.65 -18.44 -20.18
C LEU A 3 15.15 -18.58 -20.50
N ASN A 4 15.52 -19.56 -21.33
CA ASN A 4 16.90 -19.84 -21.75
C ASN A 4 17.22 -19.37 -23.18
N ALA A 5 16.26 -18.76 -23.88
CA ALA A 5 16.48 -18.19 -25.22
C ALA A 5 17.39 -16.95 -25.19
N LYS A 6 18.15 -16.72 -26.27
CA LYS A 6 19.07 -15.57 -26.35
C LYS A 6 18.26 -14.28 -26.18
N PRO A 7 18.81 -13.23 -25.53
CA PRO A 7 18.08 -11.98 -25.28
C PRO A 7 17.44 -11.35 -26.53
N ALA A 8 18.09 -11.50 -27.69
CA ALA A 8 17.57 -11.05 -28.97
C ALA A 8 16.28 -11.77 -29.40
N ASP A 9 16.16 -13.07 -29.13
CA ASP A 9 14.97 -13.87 -29.48
C ASP A 9 13.77 -13.45 -28.63
N ARG A 10 14.00 -13.14 -27.35
CA ARG A 10 12.95 -12.61 -26.45
C ARG A 10 12.49 -11.20 -26.85
N MET A 11 13.40 -10.38 -27.39
CA MET A 11 13.06 -9.04 -27.89
C MET A 11 12.11 -9.10 -29.10
N ALA A 12 12.25 -10.15 -29.93
CA ALA A 12 11.40 -10.39 -31.10
C ALA A 12 9.98 -10.85 -30.75
N GLU A 13 9.76 -11.37 -29.53
CA GLU A 13 8.45 -11.77 -29.01
C GLU A 13 7.70 -10.61 -28.31
N LEU A 14 8.35 -9.47 -28.06
CA LEU A 14 7.73 -8.34 -27.38
C LEU A 14 6.71 -7.63 -28.28
N PRO A 15 5.61 -7.08 -27.72
CA PRO A 15 4.71 -6.18 -28.44
C PRO A 15 5.48 -5.02 -29.07
N GLU A 16 5.05 -4.60 -30.27
CA GLU A 16 5.72 -3.56 -31.06
C GLU A 16 5.99 -2.30 -30.24
N LYS A 17 4.99 -1.82 -29.48
CA LYS A 17 5.11 -0.65 -28.60
C LYS A 17 6.24 -0.79 -27.58
N THR A 18 6.37 -1.96 -26.95
CA THR A 18 7.42 -2.23 -25.95
C THR A 18 8.79 -2.28 -26.60
N ARG A 19 8.88 -2.90 -27.78
CA ARG A 19 10.14 -2.99 -28.54
C ARG A 19 10.63 -1.61 -28.97
N THR A 20 9.74 -0.77 -29.49
CA THR A 20 10.07 0.61 -29.89
C THR A 20 10.49 1.46 -28.69
N PHE A 21 9.79 1.32 -27.55
CA PHE A 21 10.17 2.02 -26.31
C PHE A 21 11.57 1.62 -25.83
N LEU A 22 11.86 0.31 -25.77
CA LEU A 22 13.18 -0.20 -25.38
C LEU A 22 14.29 0.19 -26.36
N ALA A 23 13.99 0.29 -27.66
CA ALA A 23 14.95 0.70 -28.68
C ALA A 23 15.34 2.19 -28.59
N GLN A 24 14.53 3.02 -27.93
CA GLN A 24 14.77 4.46 -27.75
C GLN A 24 15.49 4.80 -26.44
N LEU A 25 15.64 3.82 -25.54
CA LEU A 25 16.20 4.01 -24.21
C LEU A 25 17.73 4.12 -24.25
N ARG A 26 18.26 5.25 -23.76
CA ARG A 26 19.69 5.38 -23.42
C ARG A 26 19.93 4.83 -22.01
N GLU A 27 21.18 4.51 -21.69
CA GLU A 27 21.56 3.96 -20.39
C GLU A 27 21.13 4.87 -19.21
N GLU A 28 21.29 6.18 -19.38
CA GLU A 28 20.84 7.23 -18.44
C GLU A 28 19.31 7.24 -18.21
N ASP A 29 18.53 6.96 -19.25
CA ASP A 29 17.06 6.91 -19.17
C ASP A 29 16.61 5.65 -18.41
N ILE A 30 17.32 4.54 -18.57
CA ILE A 30 17.06 3.27 -17.87
C ILE A 30 17.25 3.44 -16.36
N ASP A 31 18.33 4.09 -15.94
CA ASP A 31 18.61 4.34 -14.52
C ASP A 31 17.54 5.22 -13.88
N THR A 32 17.12 6.26 -14.61
CA THR A 32 16.07 7.18 -14.15
C THR A 32 14.72 6.47 -14.03
N LEU A 33 14.36 5.63 -15.01
CA LEU A 33 13.14 4.81 -14.96
C LEU A 33 13.15 3.81 -13.81
N ASN A 34 14.29 3.14 -13.57
CA ASN A 34 14.42 2.20 -12.46
C ASN A 34 14.26 2.91 -11.11
N ALA A 35 14.87 4.08 -10.94
CA ALA A 35 14.71 4.89 -9.75
C ALA A 35 13.26 5.34 -9.55
N GLY A 36 12.61 5.81 -10.63
CA GLY A 36 11.20 6.21 -10.63
C GLY A 36 10.25 5.07 -10.28
N LEU A 37 10.44 3.90 -10.87
CA LEU A 37 9.65 2.69 -10.56
C LEU A 37 9.79 2.30 -9.09
N LYS A 38 11.02 2.29 -8.56
CA LYS A 38 11.28 1.98 -7.15
C LYS A 38 10.57 2.97 -6.22
N LEU A 39 10.57 4.25 -6.57
CA LEU A 39 9.86 5.29 -5.82
C LEU A 39 8.35 5.05 -5.84
N VAL A 40 7.76 4.81 -7.02
CA VAL A 40 6.31 4.54 -7.14
C VAL A 40 5.91 3.32 -6.31
N VAL A 41 6.65 2.21 -6.41
CA VAL A 41 6.40 1.00 -5.63
C VAL A 41 6.49 1.28 -4.13
N ALA A 42 7.50 2.05 -3.70
CA ALA A 42 7.63 2.45 -2.30
C ALA A 42 6.46 3.32 -1.84
N THR A 43 6.06 4.32 -2.63
CA THR A 43 4.92 5.20 -2.34
C THR A 43 3.61 4.43 -2.25
N MET A 44 3.35 3.48 -3.16
CA MET A 44 2.15 2.62 -3.10
C MET A 44 2.12 1.78 -1.82
N THR A 45 3.29 1.28 -1.39
CA THR A 45 3.43 0.48 -0.17
C THR A 45 3.18 1.32 1.08
N VAL A 46 3.82 2.49 1.18
CA VAL A 46 3.65 3.42 2.29
C VAL A 46 2.22 3.95 2.36
N GLY A 47 1.63 4.32 1.22
CA GLY A 47 0.24 4.79 1.17
C GLY A 47 -0.75 3.76 1.70
N ARG A 48 -0.55 2.47 1.37
CA ARG A 48 -1.36 1.38 1.92
C ARG A 48 -1.17 1.25 3.44
N ALA A 49 0.07 1.34 3.93
CA ALA A 49 0.35 1.29 5.37
C ALA A 49 -0.31 2.46 6.12
N VAL A 50 -0.17 3.68 5.61
CA VAL A 50 -0.77 4.91 6.17
C VAL A 50 -2.30 4.79 6.22
N LYS A 51 -2.93 4.27 5.17
CA LYS A 51 -4.38 4.02 5.16
C LYS A 51 -4.81 3.15 6.35
N TRP A 52 -4.12 2.04 6.57
CA TRP A 52 -4.44 1.13 7.68
C TRP A 52 -4.12 1.73 9.04
N LEU A 53 -3.08 2.56 9.12
CA LEU A 53 -2.75 3.33 10.32
C LEU A 53 -3.90 4.27 10.73
N ILE A 54 -4.43 5.03 9.77
CA ILE A 54 -5.58 5.93 10.00
C ILE A 54 -6.81 5.14 10.45
N VAL A 55 -7.13 4.04 9.78
CA VAL A 55 -8.25 3.17 10.17
C VAL A 55 -8.05 2.61 11.57
N GLY A 56 -6.83 2.19 11.93
CA GLY A 56 -6.48 1.71 13.26
C GLY A 56 -6.66 2.78 14.34
N ILE A 57 -6.22 4.01 14.08
CA ILE A 57 -6.39 5.14 15.00
C ILE A 57 -7.89 5.43 15.20
N LEU A 58 -8.66 5.56 14.13
CA LEU A 58 -10.10 5.82 14.22
C LEU A 58 -10.84 4.70 14.96
N GLY A 59 -10.49 3.44 14.67
CA GLY A 59 -11.04 2.28 15.35
C GLY A 59 -10.70 2.26 16.84
N LEU A 60 -9.46 2.61 17.20
CA LEU A 60 -9.04 2.72 18.60
C LEU A 60 -9.81 3.82 19.33
N PHE A 61 -9.94 5.01 18.73
CA PHE A 61 -10.72 6.10 19.33
C PHE A 61 -12.18 5.69 19.57
N ALA A 62 -12.84 5.15 18.54
CA ALA A 62 -14.21 4.68 18.67
C ALA A 62 -14.34 3.58 19.75
N GLY A 63 -13.39 2.64 19.77
CA GLY A 63 -13.34 1.57 20.75
C GLY A 63 -13.20 2.07 22.19
N VAL A 64 -12.30 3.03 22.44
CA VAL A 64 -12.10 3.62 23.77
C VAL A 64 -13.36 4.35 24.25
N VAL A 65 -13.99 5.14 23.38
CA VAL A 65 -15.22 5.87 23.72
C VAL A 65 -16.34 4.89 24.08
N MET A 66 -16.60 3.89 23.24
CA MET A 66 -17.63 2.88 23.48
C MET A 66 -17.36 2.03 24.73
N PHE A 67 -16.09 1.72 24.99
CA PHE A 67 -15.68 0.97 26.17
C PHE A 67 -15.90 1.79 27.45
N GLY A 68 -15.58 3.08 27.44
CA GLY A 68 -15.84 3.99 28.55
C GLY A 68 -17.34 4.10 28.89
N GLU A 69 -18.20 4.26 27.88
CA GLU A 69 -19.65 4.26 28.07
C GLU A 69 -20.16 2.95 28.69
N SER A 70 -19.59 1.82 28.26
CA SER A 70 -19.96 0.50 28.77
C SER A 70 -19.55 0.33 30.24
N LEU A 71 -18.35 0.78 30.62
CA LEU A 71 -17.90 0.78 32.01
C LEU A 71 -18.78 1.68 32.89
N LEU A 72 -19.15 2.87 32.42
CA LEU A 72 -20.04 3.77 33.16
C LEU A 72 -21.43 3.15 33.38
N LYS A 73 -21.98 2.47 32.37
CA LYS A 73 -23.24 1.72 32.51
C LYS A 73 -23.14 0.62 33.57
N ILE A 74 -22.05 -0.14 33.57
CA ILE A 74 -21.82 -1.21 34.57
C ILE A 74 -21.73 -0.60 35.97
N LEU A 75 -20.97 0.49 36.15
CA LEU A 75 -20.83 1.18 37.43
C LEU A 75 -22.16 1.77 37.92
N ALA A 76 -23.01 2.25 37.01
CA ALA A 76 -24.33 2.79 37.35
C ALA A 76 -25.26 1.73 37.95
N TRP A 77 -25.14 0.45 37.60
CA TRP A 77 -25.92 -0.62 38.23
C TRP A 77 -25.62 -0.83 39.71
N PHE A 78 -24.42 -0.43 40.15
CA PHE A 78 -24.01 -0.53 41.55
C PHE A 78 -24.30 0.76 42.34
N LYS A 79 -24.82 1.81 41.70
CA LYS A 79 -25.22 3.05 42.39
C LYS A 79 -26.58 2.83 43.07
N PRO A 80 -26.70 3.01 44.40
CA PRO A 80 -27.99 2.88 45.08
C PRO A 80 -28.98 3.95 44.58
N PRO A 81 -30.29 3.64 44.54
CA PRO A 81 -31.30 4.59 44.06
C PRO A 81 -31.31 5.85 44.94
N PRO A 82 -31.58 7.04 44.35
CA PRO A 82 -31.72 8.26 45.14
C PRO A 82 -32.90 8.06 46.11
N GLY A 83 -32.60 8.22 47.41
CA GLY A 83 -33.59 8.18 48.49
C GLY A 83 -34.38 9.46 48.62
#